data_AF-A0A5E4PQ74-F1
#
_entry.id   AF-A0A5E4PQ74-F1
#
_cell.length_a   1.000
_cell.length_b   1.000
_cell.length_c   1.000
_cell.angle_alpha   90.00
_cell.angle_beta   90.00
_cell.angle_gamma   90.00
#
_symmetry.space_group_name_H-M   'P 1'
#
loop_
_entity.id
_entity.type
_entity.pdbx_description
1 polymer ?
#
loop_
_entity_poly.entity_id
_entity_poly.type
_entity_poly.pdbx_seq_one_letter_code
_entity_poly.pdbx_strand_id
1 'polypeptide(L)'
;MEEDKDNTFLRSETSEKMRTSPQEEEHCRQGETTTKKEDLTWKALLKKLKEKILERNLTWEEKIKTCWKILYMNAQSLHPKLTEFDLLLNQVKVHVAIISETWLSLEDSLQIRGYNVFRSERTDCFGGVAILTHRSLKVQQQYCTISNTLIEIIAI
;
A
#
# COMPACT_ATOMS: atom_id res chain seq x y z
N MET A 1 47.60 -3.81 -35.38
CA MET A 1 48.40 -4.56 -34.39
C MET A 1 47.58 -4.50 -33.12
N GLU A 2 47.31 -5.66 -32.50
CA GLU A 2 46.55 -5.79 -31.24
C GLU A 2 45.05 -5.35 -31.40
N GLU A 3 44.01 -6.16 -31.20
CA GLU A 3 43.80 -7.40 -30.41
C GLU A 3 44.05 -7.15 -28.90
N ASP A 4 43.25 -7.63 -27.95
CA ASP A 4 42.54 -8.92 -27.89
C ASP A 4 41.00 -8.88 -27.75
N LYS A 5 40.39 -10.05 -27.96
CA LYS A 5 39.02 -10.39 -27.54
C LYS A 5 38.87 -11.88 -27.21
N ASP A 6 37.87 -12.18 -26.38
CA ASP A 6 37.12 -13.45 -26.28
C ASP A 6 37.93 -14.75 -26.01
N ASN A 7 38.26 -14.99 -24.74
CA ASN A 7 38.73 -16.29 -24.27
C ASN A 7 37.59 -17.32 -24.25
N THR A 8 37.62 -18.28 -25.18
CA THR A 8 36.62 -19.35 -25.31
C THR A 8 37.17 -20.67 -24.78
N PHE A 9 36.49 -21.31 -23.81
CA PHE A 9 36.87 -22.63 -23.31
C PHE A 9 35.75 -23.67 -23.44
N LEU A 10 35.93 -24.60 -24.39
CA LEU A 10 35.06 -25.75 -24.62
C LEU A 10 35.50 -26.95 -23.77
N ARG A 11 34.56 -27.80 -23.33
CA ARG A 11 34.88 -29.20 -23.03
C ARG A 11 33.72 -30.17 -23.34
N SER A 12 34.12 -31.35 -23.77
CA SER A 12 33.38 -32.40 -24.47
C SER A 12 32.36 -33.21 -23.64
N GLU A 13 31.29 -33.60 -24.32
CA GLU A 13 30.72 -34.97 -24.45
C GLU A 13 31.03 -36.05 -23.40
N THR A 14 30.02 -36.86 -23.05
CA THR A 14 30.00 -38.34 -23.29
C THR A 14 28.61 -38.95 -23.01
N SER A 15 28.44 -40.27 -23.19
CA SER A 15 27.14 -40.96 -23.40
C SER A 15 26.89 -42.17 -22.48
N GLU A 16 25.61 -42.54 -22.39
CA GLU A 16 25.01 -43.88 -22.13
C GLU A 16 25.02 -44.59 -20.74
N LYS A 17 23.78 -44.88 -20.30
CA LYS A 17 23.23 -46.16 -19.76
C LYS A 17 23.96 -46.91 -18.62
N MET A 18 23.20 -47.18 -17.55
CA MET A 18 22.81 -48.56 -17.16
C MET A 18 21.53 -48.60 -16.28
N ARG A 19 21.00 -49.80 -16.00
CA ARG A 19 19.78 -50.05 -15.19
C ARG A 19 20.13 -50.79 -13.89
N THR A 20 19.37 -50.55 -12.82
CA THR A 20 19.06 -51.56 -11.77
C THR A 20 17.84 -51.16 -10.92
N SER A 21 17.11 -52.14 -10.39
CA SER A 21 15.96 -52.04 -9.47
C SER A 21 15.63 -53.46 -8.95
N PRO A 22 14.83 -53.68 -7.88
CA PRO A 22 14.37 -52.79 -6.82
C PRO A 22 14.75 -53.36 -5.40
N GLN A 23 13.91 -53.07 -4.39
CA GLN A 23 13.72 -53.67 -3.05
C GLN A 23 13.96 -52.73 -1.86
N GLU A 24 12.88 -52.52 -1.06
CA GLU A 24 12.70 -52.59 0.41
C GLU A 24 13.78 -51.97 1.37
N GLU A 25 13.48 -51.40 2.55
CA GLU A 25 12.28 -51.21 3.40
C GLU A 25 12.59 -50.10 4.47
N GLU A 26 11.72 -49.51 5.32
CA GLU A 26 10.25 -49.50 5.56
C GLU A 26 9.84 -48.12 6.20
N HIS A 27 9.21 -48.08 7.39
CA HIS A 27 8.61 -46.88 8.01
C HIS A 27 9.56 -45.88 8.68
N CYS A 28 9.23 -44.59 8.56
CA CYS A 28 9.13 -43.71 9.73
C CYS A 28 7.99 -42.68 9.57
N ARG A 29 6.97 -42.73 10.44
CA ARG A 29 5.89 -41.73 10.46
C ARG A 29 6.22 -40.62 11.47
N GLN A 30 6.47 -39.40 10.98
CA GLN A 30 6.35 -38.18 11.78
C GLN A 30 5.52 -37.15 10.99
N GLY A 31 4.68 -36.39 11.70
CA GLY A 31 3.49 -35.78 11.10
C GLY A 31 3.76 -34.55 10.24
N GLU A 32 3.33 -34.59 8.97
CA GLU A 32 3.21 -33.41 8.12
C GLU A 32 2.11 -32.46 8.62
N THR A 33 2.43 -31.56 9.55
CA THR A 33 1.63 -30.31 9.71
C THR A 33 2.11 -29.28 8.70
N THR A 34 1.98 -29.60 7.41
CA THR A 34 2.17 -28.63 6.32
C THR A 34 1.04 -27.61 6.38
N THR A 35 1.24 -26.54 7.15
CA THR A 35 0.40 -25.34 7.12
C THR A 35 0.51 -24.74 5.72
N LYS A 36 -0.40 -25.17 4.83
CA LYS A 36 -0.49 -24.69 3.45
C LYS A 36 -0.64 -23.18 3.50
N LYS A 37 0.43 -22.48 3.15
CA LYS A 37 0.48 -21.04 3.00
C LYS A 37 -0.43 -20.72 1.81
N GLU A 38 -1.71 -20.42 2.08
CA GLU A 38 -2.66 -20.10 1.01
C GLU A 38 -2.09 -18.90 0.24
N ASP A 39 -1.69 -19.09 -1.03
CA ASP A 39 -1.36 -18.00 -1.94
C ASP A 39 -2.63 -17.25 -2.30
N LEU A 40 -3.07 -16.45 -1.32
CA LEU A 40 -4.31 -15.69 -1.32
C LEU A 40 -4.19 -14.53 -2.29
N THR A 41 -4.44 -14.86 -3.57
CA THR A 41 -4.55 -13.88 -4.65
C THR A 41 -5.38 -12.68 -4.19
N TRP A 42 -4.99 -11.47 -4.59
CA TRP A 42 -5.68 -10.24 -4.17
C TRP A 42 -7.18 -10.27 -4.47
N LYS A 43 -7.61 -11.02 -5.51
CA LYS A 43 -9.02 -11.29 -5.82
C LYS A 43 -9.74 -12.08 -4.72
N ALA A 44 -9.10 -13.12 -4.17
CA ALA A 44 -9.62 -13.90 -3.05
C ALA A 44 -9.65 -13.10 -1.75
N LEU A 45 -8.64 -12.26 -1.49
CA LEU A 45 -8.65 -11.32 -0.35
C LEU A 45 -9.77 -10.28 -0.47
N LEU A 46 -9.93 -9.64 -1.62
CA LEU A 46 -11.05 -8.73 -1.88
C LEU A 46 -12.42 -9.43 -1.79
N LYS A 47 -12.52 -10.71 -2.17
CA LYS A 47 -13.74 -11.50 -2.01
C LYS A 47 -14.04 -11.74 -0.52
N LYS A 48 -13.10 -12.35 0.24
CA LYS A 48 -13.22 -12.57 1.70
C LYS A 48 -13.49 -11.25 2.47
N LEU A 49 -12.96 -10.12 2.01
CA LEU A 49 -13.20 -8.79 2.59
C LEU A 49 -14.59 -8.24 2.25
N LYS A 50 -15.03 -8.33 0.98
CA LYS A 50 -16.37 -7.91 0.55
C LYS A 50 -17.46 -8.71 1.26
N GLU A 51 -17.28 -10.03 1.40
CA GLU A 51 -18.22 -10.92 2.10
C GLU A 51 -18.38 -10.47 3.57
N LYS A 52 -17.26 -10.30 4.31
CA LYS A 52 -17.27 -9.78 5.70
C LYS A 52 -17.85 -8.36 5.86
N ILE A 53 -17.93 -7.57 4.79
CA ILE A 53 -18.55 -6.23 4.80
C ILE A 53 -20.04 -6.30 4.38
N LEU A 54 -20.43 -7.29 3.57
CA LEU A 54 -21.76 -7.45 3.00
C LEU A 54 -22.71 -8.24 3.93
N GLU A 55 -22.20 -9.25 4.63
CA GLU A 55 -22.94 -10.00 5.68
C GLU A 55 -23.37 -9.09 6.85
N ARG A 56 -22.77 -7.91 6.95
CA ARG A 56 -23.10 -6.88 7.93
C ARG A 56 -24.30 -6.05 7.49
N ASN A 57 -25.47 -6.46 7.96
CA ASN A 57 -26.72 -5.67 8.04
C ASN A 57 -26.59 -4.48 9.02
N LEU A 58 -25.55 -3.68 8.82
CA LEU A 58 -25.23 -2.46 9.54
C LEU A 58 -25.78 -1.24 8.80
N THR A 59 -26.22 -0.26 9.57
CA THR A 59 -26.61 1.07 9.07
C THR A 59 -25.42 1.77 8.40
N TRP A 60 -25.68 2.87 7.69
CA TRP A 60 -24.63 3.60 6.98
C TRP A 60 -23.57 4.17 7.93
N GLU A 61 -23.99 4.59 9.12
CA GLU A 61 -23.15 5.10 10.22
C GLU A 61 -22.28 3.99 10.86
N GLU A 62 -22.76 2.76 10.90
CA GLU A 62 -22.01 1.60 11.39
C GLU A 62 -21.08 1.00 10.32
N LYS A 63 -21.41 1.18 9.04
CA LYS A 63 -20.51 0.87 7.92
C LYS A 63 -19.27 1.80 7.93
N ILE A 64 -19.45 3.07 8.30
CA ILE A 64 -18.32 3.99 8.61
C ILE A 64 -17.43 3.44 9.74
N LYS A 65 -18.01 2.88 10.81
CA LYS A 65 -17.24 2.29 11.93
C LYS A 65 -16.44 1.04 11.53
N THR A 66 -16.76 0.39 10.40
CA THR A 66 -16.20 -0.94 10.04
C THR A 66 -15.37 -0.95 8.75
N CYS A 67 -15.41 0.09 7.92
CA CYS A 67 -14.63 0.17 6.67
C CYS A 67 -14.15 1.60 6.38
N TRP A 68 -12.87 1.86 6.65
CA TRP A 68 -12.24 3.15 6.37
C TRP A 68 -11.86 3.24 4.89
N LYS A 69 -12.30 4.32 4.22
CA LYS A 69 -11.84 4.65 2.86
C LYS A 69 -10.70 5.65 2.94
N ILE A 70 -9.49 5.20 2.62
CA ILE A 70 -8.31 6.06 2.52
C ILE A 70 -8.01 6.30 1.05
N LEU A 71 -7.83 7.56 0.67
CA LEU A 71 -7.38 7.98 -0.66
C LEU A 71 -5.92 8.46 -0.55
N TYR A 72 -5.06 8.03 -1.48
CA TYR A 72 -3.77 8.66 -1.72
C TYR A 72 -3.72 9.16 -3.17
N MET A 73 -3.21 10.37 -3.38
CA MET A 73 -2.91 10.88 -4.72
C MET A 73 -1.70 11.81 -4.70
N ASN A 74 -0.91 11.75 -5.78
CA ASN A 74 0.00 12.83 -6.15
C ASN A 74 -0.82 13.82 -7.00
N ALA A 75 -0.93 15.08 -6.56
CA ALA A 75 -1.81 16.06 -7.19
C ALA A 75 -1.17 16.72 -8.42
N GLN A 76 0.13 17.01 -8.40
CA GLN A 76 0.81 17.86 -9.40
C GLN A 76 0.05 19.19 -9.60
N SER A 77 0.07 20.02 -8.57
CA SER A 77 -0.86 21.14 -8.33
C SER A 77 -2.29 20.70 -8.04
N LEU A 78 -2.74 20.98 -6.82
CA LEU A 78 -4.09 20.72 -6.32
C LEU A 78 -5.07 21.85 -6.67
N HIS A 79 -4.61 23.11 -6.70
CA HIS A 79 -5.46 24.29 -6.89
C HIS A 79 -6.43 24.19 -8.10
N PRO A 80 -6.01 23.84 -9.33
CA PRO A 80 -6.93 23.74 -10.47
C PRO A 80 -7.92 22.55 -10.39
N LYS A 81 -7.72 21.62 -9.44
CA LYS A 81 -8.49 20.37 -9.31
C LYS A 81 -9.47 20.40 -8.12
N LEU A 82 -9.50 21.49 -7.33
CA LEU A 82 -10.26 21.57 -6.07
C LEU A 82 -11.75 21.24 -6.21
N THR A 83 -12.42 21.69 -7.26
CA THR A 83 -13.85 21.45 -7.49
C THR A 83 -14.16 19.98 -7.76
N GLU A 84 -13.35 19.33 -8.61
CA GLU A 84 -13.46 17.90 -8.89
C GLU A 84 -13.10 17.07 -7.66
N PHE A 85 -12.10 17.51 -6.89
CA PHE A 85 -11.65 16.84 -5.67
C PHE A 85 -12.68 16.91 -4.53
N ASP A 86 -13.31 18.07 -4.26
CA ASP A 86 -14.43 18.19 -3.32
C ASP A 86 -15.60 17.28 -3.75
N LEU A 87 -15.89 17.19 -5.06
CA LEU A 87 -16.91 16.29 -5.59
C LEU A 87 -16.54 14.81 -5.38
N LEU A 88 -15.33 14.39 -5.73
CA LEU A 88 -14.81 13.03 -5.55
C LEU A 88 -14.88 12.60 -4.08
N LEU A 89 -14.38 13.44 -3.18
CA LEU A 89 -14.41 13.21 -1.74
C LEU A 89 -15.85 13.06 -1.21
N ASN A 90 -16.79 13.87 -1.73
CA ASN A 90 -18.19 13.83 -1.34
C ASN A 90 -19.01 12.69 -1.98
N GLN A 91 -18.63 12.21 -3.16
CA GLN A 91 -19.27 11.04 -3.81
C GLN A 91 -18.75 9.72 -3.23
N VAL A 92 -17.43 9.55 -3.17
CA VAL A 92 -16.78 8.33 -2.66
C VAL A 92 -16.93 8.19 -1.14
N LYS A 93 -17.16 9.30 -0.42
CA LYS A 93 -17.23 9.37 1.04
C LYS A 93 -15.93 8.88 1.68
N VAL A 94 -14.85 9.55 1.30
CA VAL A 94 -13.50 9.30 1.80
C VAL A 94 -13.43 9.66 3.28
N HIS A 95 -12.68 8.87 4.06
CA HIS A 95 -12.51 9.07 5.50
C HIS A 95 -11.22 9.85 5.78
N VAL A 96 -10.15 9.49 5.07
CA VAL A 96 -8.85 10.17 5.07
C VAL A 96 -8.37 10.31 3.63
N ALA A 97 -7.92 11.49 3.21
CA ALA A 97 -7.23 11.70 1.95
C ALA A 97 -5.82 12.23 2.21
N ILE A 98 -4.82 11.65 1.55
CA ILE A 98 -3.41 12.03 1.64
C ILE A 98 -2.99 12.51 0.25
N ILE A 99 -2.48 13.74 0.18
CA ILE A 99 -2.13 14.42 -1.05
C ILE A 99 -0.64 14.77 -1.00
N SER A 100 0.12 14.38 -2.02
CA SER A 100 1.49 14.86 -2.29
C SER A 100 1.49 15.80 -3.50
N GLU A 101 2.55 16.59 -3.66
CA GLU A 101 2.68 17.57 -4.76
C GLU A 101 1.48 18.54 -4.85
N THR A 102 1.08 19.09 -3.70
CA THR A 102 -0.05 20.05 -3.62
C THR A 102 0.22 21.34 -4.39
N TRP A 103 1.48 21.77 -4.43
CA TRP A 103 2.00 23.02 -5.02
C TRP A 103 1.17 24.24 -4.58
N LEU A 104 0.86 24.28 -3.29
CA LEU A 104 0.21 25.40 -2.62
C LEU A 104 1.26 26.22 -1.87
N SER A 105 1.03 27.53 -1.82
CA SER A 105 1.77 28.46 -0.97
C SER A 105 1.20 28.50 0.45
N LEU A 106 1.88 29.20 1.35
CA LEU A 106 1.35 29.55 2.68
C LEU A 106 0.14 30.51 2.58
N GLU A 107 0.04 31.26 1.50
CA GLU A 107 -1.01 32.26 1.21
C GLU A 107 -2.29 31.62 0.64
N ASP A 108 -2.17 30.48 -0.07
CA ASP A 108 -3.29 29.69 -0.55
C ASP A 108 -4.19 29.21 0.60
N SER A 109 -5.51 29.35 0.42
CA SER A 109 -6.50 28.84 1.38
C SER A 109 -7.11 27.51 0.91
N LEU A 110 -6.64 26.39 1.46
CA LEU A 110 -7.23 25.08 1.20
C LEU A 110 -8.36 24.77 2.20
N GLN A 111 -9.62 24.89 1.76
CA GLN A 111 -10.78 24.41 2.52
C GLN A 111 -11.67 23.48 1.68
N ILE A 112 -11.96 22.30 2.22
CA ILE A 112 -12.85 21.29 1.63
C ILE A 112 -14.02 21.03 2.59
N ARG A 113 -15.24 20.95 2.06
CA ARG A 113 -16.46 20.93 2.87
C ARG A 113 -16.64 19.58 3.57
N GLY A 114 -16.84 19.61 4.89
CA GLY A 114 -16.97 18.40 5.71
C GLY A 114 -15.65 17.75 6.13
N TYR A 115 -14.49 18.34 5.80
CA TYR A 115 -13.17 17.83 6.19
C TYR A 115 -12.44 18.82 7.14
N ASN A 116 -11.53 18.28 7.95
CA ASN A 116 -10.43 19.02 8.56
C ASN A 116 -9.22 18.88 7.63
N VAL A 117 -8.46 19.96 7.45
CA VAL A 117 -7.29 20.00 6.56
C VAL A 117 -6.04 20.24 7.40
N PHE A 118 -5.07 19.34 7.29
CA PHE A 118 -3.71 19.50 7.80
C PHE A 118 -2.78 19.60 6.60
N ARG A 119 -1.81 20.53 6.61
CA ARG A 119 -0.92 20.77 5.47
C ARG A 119 0.51 21.09 5.91
N SER A 120 1.46 20.83 5.03
CA SER A 120 2.87 21.22 5.18
C SER A 120 3.44 21.57 3.81
N GLU A 121 3.63 22.87 3.59
CA GLU A 121 4.22 23.44 2.38
C GLU A 121 5.75 23.25 2.36
N ARG A 122 6.35 23.42 1.16
CA ARG A 122 7.80 23.65 1.00
C ARG A 122 8.06 25.12 0.71
N THR A 123 9.22 25.62 1.11
CA THR A 123 9.63 27.03 0.93
C THR A 123 9.85 27.45 -0.52
N ASP A 124 9.93 26.49 -1.45
CA ASP A 124 10.08 26.72 -2.89
C ASP A 124 8.75 26.66 -3.65
N CYS A 125 7.61 26.45 -2.96
CA CYS A 125 6.28 26.21 -3.53
C CYS A 125 6.17 24.96 -4.45
N PHE A 126 7.26 24.22 -4.69
CA PHE A 126 7.31 23.03 -5.53
C PHE A 126 7.30 21.76 -4.67
N GLY A 127 6.09 21.34 -4.31
CA GLY A 127 5.82 20.09 -3.61
C GLY A 127 4.75 20.28 -2.55
N GLY A 128 5.08 19.96 -1.30
CA GLY A 128 4.15 20.06 -0.17
C GLY A 128 3.16 18.90 -0.09
N VAL A 129 2.59 18.71 1.09
CA VAL A 129 1.65 17.63 1.40
C VAL A 129 0.41 18.14 2.15
N ALA A 130 -0.72 17.47 1.96
CA ALA A 130 -1.93 17.70 2.73
C ALA A 130 -2.59 16.39 3.17
N ILE A 131 -3.06 16.34 4.42
CA ILE A 131 -3.87 15.25 4.98
C ILE A 131 -5.23 15.83 5.31
N LEU A 132 -6.27 15.32 4.68
CA LEU A 132 -7.66 15.68 4.93
C LEU A 132 -8.35 14.55 5.68
N THR A 133 -9.14 14.88 6.69
CA THR A 133 -9.89 13.91 7.50
C THR A 133 -11.34 14.32 7.59
N HIS A 134 -12.28 13.40 7.37
CA HIS A 134 -13.70 13.72 7.44
C HIS A 134 -14.10 14.11 8.88
N ARG A 135 -14.92 15.14 9.05
CA ARG A 135 -15.24 15.74 10.37
C ARG A 135 -15.99 14.81 11.34
N SER A 136 -16.46 13.65 10.89
CA SER A 136 -16.97 12.59 11.77
C SER A 136 -15.87 11.82 12.51
N LEU A 137 -14.60 12.00 12.14
CA LEU A 137 -13.46 11.40 12.83
C LEU A 137 -12.96 12.34 13.94
N LYS A 138 -12.75 11.80 15.15
CA LYS A 138 -11.99 12.48 16.20
C LYS A 138 -10.51 12.37 15.84
N VAL A 139 -9.88 13.51 15.55
CA VAL A 139 -8.47 13.59 15.15
C VAL A 139 -7.69 14.46 16.13
N GLN A 140 -6.45 14.09 16.40
CA GLN A 140 -5.51 14.87 17.19
C GLN A 140 -4.20 14.97 16.40
N GLN A 141 -3.77 16.19 16.09
CA GLN A 141 -2.43 16.44 15.57
C GLN A 141 -1.43 16.40 16.74
N GLN A 142 -0.29 15.75 16.53
CA GLN A 142 0.83 15.73 17.47
C GLN A 142 2.12 16.05 16.73
N TYR A 143 2.98 16.87 17.34
CA TYR A 143 4.33 17.12 16.87
C TYR A 143 5.27 16.17 17.60
N CYS A 144 5.93 15.30 16.86
CA CYS A 144 6.77 14.24 17.42
C CYS A 144 8.23 14.46 17.05
N THR A 145 9.10 14.51 18.04
CA THR A 145 10.55 14.40 17.84
C THR A 145 10.94 12.94 17.60
N ILE A 146 12.07 12.72 16.91
CA ILE A 146 12.62 11.38 16.61
C ILE A 146 12.88 10.55 17.89
N SER A 147 13.00 11.21 19.04
CA SER A 147 13.13 10.59 20.37
C SER A 147 11.84 9.98 20.95
N ASN A 148 10.69 10.04 20.26
CA ASN A 148 9.44 9.45 20.75
C ASN A 148 9.45 7.92 20.59
N THR A 149 9.76 7.19 21.67
CA THR A 149 9.90 5.72 21.71
C THR A 149 8.63 4.93 21.36
N LEU A 150 7.48 5.60 21.19
CA LEU A 150 6.22 5.00 20.74
C LEU A 150 6.02 5.10 19.22
N ILE A 151 6.92 5.76 18.47
CA ILE A 151 6.77 6.05 17.04
C ILE A 151 8.07 5.75 16.29
N GLU A 152 8.12 4.59 15.63
CA GLU A 152 9.19 4.22 14.72
C GLU A 152 8.90 4.78 13.31
N ILE A 153 9.82 5.60 12.77
CA ILE A 153 9.72 6.13 11.40
C ILE A 153 10.54 5.21 10.48
N ILE A 154 9.90 4.16 9.97
CA ILE A 154 10.47 3.28 8.94
C ILE A 154 10.35 3.97 7.58
N ALA A 155 11.30 4.86 7.28
CA ALA A 155 11.52 5.39 5.93
C ALA A 155 12.38 4.42 5.11
N ILE A 156 12.09 4.31 3.81
CA ILE A 156 12.79 3.48 2.81
C ILE A 156 13.15 4.38 1.63
#